data_AF-A0A2N6QFL7-F1
#
_entry.id   AF-A0A2N6QFL7-F1
#
_cell.length_a   1.000
_cell.length_b   1.000
_cell.length_c   1.000
_cell.angle_alpha   90.00
_cell.angle_beta   90.00
_cell.angle_gamma   90.00
#
_symmetry.space_group_name_H-M   'P 1'
#
loop_
_entity.id
_entity.type
_entity.pdbx_description
1 polymer ?
#
loop_
_entity_poly.entity_id
_entity_poly.type
_entity_poly.pdbx_seq_one_letter_code
_entity_poly.pdbx_strand_id
1 'polypeptide(L)'
;MKKNKLISIKEDTNDNVNKKINKFNFFIQYANINKNIKNKKGDYFYNSNLPEFQAAYKLTNKDDIVRSLKQKYNVSYNKAEMNISGSGEPKENKIGNREIEITFKKNKSYFRDAVTYKPTKKSEDN
;
A
#
# COMPACT_ATOMS: atom_id res chain seq x y z
N MET A 1 -7.40 0.57 -17.32
CA MET A 1 -6.09 1.22 -17.44
C MET A 1 -5.53 0.95 -18.82
N LYS A 2 -4.99 1.95 -19.52
CA LYS A 2 -4.39 1.77 -20.86
C LYS A 2 -3.12 2.61 -20.92
N LYS A 3 -2.00 2.04 -21.39
CA LYS A 3 -0.69 2.72 -21.49
C LYS A 3 -0.30 3.46 -20.18
N ASN A 4 -0.42 2.78 -19.04
CA ASN A 4 -0.14 3.31 -17.69
C ASN A 4 -0.98 4.55 -17.27
N LYS A 5 -2.15 4.76 -17.89
CA LYS A 5 -3.09 5.81 -17.50
C LYS A 5 -4.43 5.22 -17.06
N LEU A 6 -5.01 5.79 -16.01
CA LEU A 6 -6.41 5.56 -15.67
C LEU A 6 -7.28 6.36 -16.63
N ILE A 7 -8.37 5.74 -17.07
CA ILE A 7 -9.32 6.32 -18.01
C ILE A 7 -10.70 6.08 -17.41
N SER A 8 -11.50 7.14 -17.25
CA SER A 8 -12.89 6.97 -16.84
C SER A 8 -13.65 6.26 -17.96
N ILE A 9 -14.45 5.26 -17.59
CA ILE A 9 -15.34 4.56 -18.52
C ILE A 9 -16.75 5.18 -18.58
N LYS A 10 -17.04 6.14 -17.69
CA LYS A 10 -18.33 6.85 -17.66
C LYS A 10 -18.18 8.20 -18.34
N GLU A 11 -19.06 8.48 -19.29
CA GLU A 11 -19.04 9.69 -20.10
C GLU A 11 -19.35 10.95 -19.26
N ASP A 12 -20.33 10.89 -18.36
CA ASP A 12 -20.79 12.05 -17.56
C ASP A 12 -20.01 12.27 -16.26
N THR A 13 -18.72 11.93 -16.22
CA THR A 13 -17.92 12.14 -15.01
C THR A 13 -17.55 13.62 -14.88
N ASN A 14 -17.82 14.22 -13.71
CA ASN A 14 -17.43 15.60 -13.39
C ASN A 14 -15.94 15.88 -13.67
N ASP A 15 -15.62 17.01 -14.30
CA ASP A 15 -14.26 17.40 -14.70
C ASP A 15 -13.22 17.36 -13.57
N ASN A 16 -13.59 17.79 -12.36
CA ASN A 16 -12.69 17.76 -11.21
C ASN A 16 -12.40 16.32 -10.77
N VAL A 17 -13.38 15.43 -10.86
CA VAL A 17 -13.20 14.00 -10.59
C VAL A 17 -12.33 13.36 -11.67
N ASN A 18 -12.59 13.65 -12.94
CA ASN A 18 -11.76 13.18 -14.06
C ASN A 18 -10.30 13.61 -13.92
N LYS A 19 -10.04 14.87 -13.55
CA LYS A 19 -8.67 15.35 -13.28
C LYS A 19 -8.00 14.60 -12.13
N LYS A 20 -8.74 14.25 -11.06
CA LYS A 20 -8.21 13.45 -9.94
C LYS A 20 -7.90 12.01 -10.37
N ILE A 21 -8.79 11.36 -11.13
CA ILE A 21 -8.59 10.01 -11.67
C ILE A 21 -7.35 9.98 -12.58
N ASN A 22 -7.23 10.92 -13.51
CA ASN A 22 -6.13 10.96 -14.47
C ASN A 22 -4.75 11.20 -13.82
N LYS A 23 -4.71 11.88 -12.67
CA LYS A 23 -3.47 12.14 -11.90
C LYS A 23 -3.21 11.10 -10.80
N PHE A 24 -4.14 10.18 -10.58
CA PHE A 24 -4.00 9.16 -9.55
C PHE A 24 -2.86 8.22 -9.89
N ASN A 25 -2.07 7.86 -8.88
CA ASN A 25 -1.04 6.84 -8.97
C ASN A 25 -1.19 5.92 -7.77
N PHE A 26 -1.11 4.61 -7.98
CA PHE A 26 -1.03 3.63 -6.91
C PHE A 26 0.26 3.83 -6.12
N PHE A 27 0.25 3.48 -4.84
CA PHE A 27 1.39 3.70 -3.94
C PHE A 27 2.65 2.98 -4.42
N ILE A 28 2.50 1.74 -4.89
CA ILE A 28 3.58 0.96 -5.51
C ILE A 28 4.26 1.65 -6.71
N GLN A 29 3.59 2.59 -7.39
CA GLN A 29 4.17 3.30 -8.55
C GLN A 29 5.14 4.40 -8.17
N TYR A 30 5.14 4.88 -6.92
CA TYR A 30 6.00 6.00 -6.50
C TYR A 30 6.71 5.79 -5.17
N ALA A 31 6.35 4.77 -4.39
CA ALA A 31 6.97 4.46 -3.11
C ALA A 31 8.02 3.35 -3.24
N ASN A 32 9.20 3.55 -2.65
CA ASN A 32 10.21 2.52 -2.51
C ASN A 32 10.33 2.08 -1.05
N ILE A 33 9.58 1.02 -0.70
CA ILE A 33 9.50 0.51 0.68
C ILE A 33 10.85 -0.02 1.16
N ASN A 34 11.52 -0.86 0.35
CA ASN A 34 12.81 -1.46 0.68
C ASN A 34 13.86 -0.39 1.03
N LYS A 35 13.92 0.69 0.24
CA LYS A 35 14.82 1.82 0.52
C LYS A 35 14.49 2.49 1.86
N ASN A 36 13.21 2.68 2.18
CA ASN A 36 12.81 3.34 3.43
C ASN A 36 13.12 2.50 4.68
N ILE A 37 13.08 1.17 4.60
CA ILE A 37 13.31 0.29 5.76
C ILE A 37 14.71 -0.29 5.87
N LYS A 38 15.56 -0.18 4.83
CA LYS A 38 16.89 -0.84 4.75
C LYS A 38 17.74 -0.71 6.03
N ASN A 39 17.73 0.46 6.67
CA ASN A 39 18.55 0.74 7.85
C ASN A 39 17.70 1.02 9.10
N LYS A 40 16.42 0.65 9.10
CA LYS A 40 15.52 0.84 10.24
C LYS A 40 15.45 -0.42 11.08
N LYS A 41 15.41 -0.24 12.40
CA LYS A 41 14.97 -1.31 13.31
C LYS A 41 13.46 -1.48 13.14
N GLY A 42 13.05 -2.71 12.86
CA GLY A 42 11.65 -3.11 12.82
C GLY A 42 11.31 -4.06 13.97
N ASP A 43 10.05 -4.08 14.35
CA ASP A 43 9.48 -5.08 15.24
C ASP A 43 8.83 -6.17 14.38
N TYR A 44 9.17 -7.44 14.63
CA TYR A 44 8.72 -8.56 13.81
C TYR A 44 7.87 -9.52 14.64
N PHE A 45 6.73 -9.91 14.09
CA PHE A 45 5.80 -10.84 14.70
C PHE A 45 5.43 -11.94 13.71
N TYR A 46 5.31 -13.16 14.22
CA TYR A 46 4.80 -14.30 13.47
C TYR A 46 3.95 -15.18 14.40
N ASN A 47 2.71 -15.43 14.00
CA ASN A 47 1.81 -16.36 14.67
C ASN A 47 1.82 -17.69 13.90
N SER A 48 2.27 -18.78 14.52
CA SER A 48 2.29 -20.10 13.86
C SER A 48 0.94 -20.82 13.86
N ASN A 49 0.05 -20.51 14.81
CA ASN A 49 -1.28 -21.15 14.91
C ASN A 49 -2.25 -20.62 13.85
N LEU A 50 -2.08 -19.36 13.47
CA LEU A 50 -2.73 -18.72 12.34
C LEU A 50 -1.58 -18.04 11.56
N PRO A 51 -1.03 -18.68 10.51
CA PRO A 51 0.21 -18.29 9.86
C PRO A 51 0.09 -16.87 9.29
N GLU A 52 0.40 -15.91 10.14
CA GLU A 52 0.30 -14.48 9.89
C GLU A 52 1.58 -13.86 10.38
N PHE A 53 2.16 -13.02 9.53
CA PHE A 53 3.34 -12.25 9.87
C PHE A 53 3.03 -10.77 9.84
N GLN A 54 3.74 -10.03 10.69
CA GLN A 54 3.72 -8.58 10.71
C GLN A 54 5.12 -8.05 10.92
N ALA A 55 5.45 -6.95 10.26
CA ALA A 55 6.62 -6.15 10.54
C ALA A 55 6.20 -4.68 10.72
N ALA A 56 6.60 -4.07 11.83
CA ALA A 56 6.30 -2.69 12.16
C ALA A 56 7.56 -1.82 12.11
N TYR A 57 7.47 -0.64 11.50
CA TYR A 57 8.59 0.30 11.38
C TYR A 57 8.14 1.72 11.73
N LYS A 58 8.88 2.39 12.61
CA LYS A 58 8.66 3.81 12.91
C LYS A 58 9.16 4.69 11.76
N LEU A 59 8.27 5.56 11.29
CA LEU A 59 8.52 6.54 10.25
C LEU A 59 8.45 7.97 10.78
N THR A 60 9.17 8.86 10.11
CA THR A 60 9.29 10.29 10.41
C THR A 60 9.12 11.10 9.14
N ASN A 61 8.97 12.42 9.26
CA ASN A 61 8.94 13.34 8.13
C ASN A 61 10.23 13.36 7.27
N LYS A 62 11.31 12.71 7.71
CA LYS A 62 12.53 12.53 6.91
C LYS A 62 12.41 11.37 5.91
N ASP A 63 11.52 10.41 6.17
CA ASP A 63 11.34 9.25 5.32
C ASP A 63 10.63 9.62 4.01
N ASP A 64 11.18 9.13 2.87
CA ASP A 64 10.70 9.45 1.52
C ASP A 64 9.22 9.12 1.35
N ILE A 65 8.76 8.01 1.94
CA ILE A 65 7.36 7.58 1.91
C ILE A 65 6.44 8.58 2.63
N VAL A 66 6.83 9.06 3.81
CA VAL A 66 6.04 10.03 4.58
C VAL A 66 5.95 11.35 3.81
N ARG A 67 7.06 11.84 3.26
CA ARG A 67 7.07 13.06 2.44
C ARG A 67 6.17 12.95 1.22
N SER A 68 6.21 11.83 0.51
CA SER A 68 5.40 11.57 -0.68
C SER A 68 3.90 11.56 -0.36
N LEU A 69 3.49 10.91 0.74
CA LEU A 69 2.09 10.89 1.17
C LEU A 69 1.60 12.27 1.61
N LYS A 70 2.42 13.04 2.33
CA LYS A 70 2.09 14.42 2.74
C LYS A 70 1.86 15.33 1.54
N GLN A 71 2.71 15.25 0.52
CA GLN A 71 2.57 16.04 -0.70
C GLN A 71 1.30 15.69 -1.49
N LYS A 72 0.91 14.41 -1.51
CA LYS A 72 -0.26 13.93 -2.27
C LYS A 72 -1.60 14.16 -1.56
N TYR A 73 -1.64 14.00 -0.23
CA TYR A 73 -2.89 13.94 0.55
C TYR A 73 -3.01 15.02 1.64
N ASN A 74 -2.11 16.00 1.68
CA ASN A 74 -2.09 17.09 2.67
C ASN A 74 -2.15 16.62 4.13
N VAL A 75 -1.34 15.62 4.48
CA VAL A 75 -1.31 15.04 5.82
C VAL A 75 -0.47 15.92 6.77
N SER A 76 -1.03 16.35 7.91
CA SER A 76 -0.37 17.27 8.84
C SER A 76 0.60 16.61 9.83
N TYR A 77 0.57 15.29 9.98
CA TYR A 77 1.39 14.56 10.94
C TYR A 77 2.86 14.41 10.49
N ASN A 78 3.79 14.40 11.45
CA ASN A 78 5.24 14.29 11.20
C ASN A 78 5.85 12.94 11.62
N LYS A 79 5.06 12.08 12.25
CA LYS A 79 5.42 10.73 12.65
C LYS A 79 4.36 9.78 12.11
N ALA A 80 4.77 8.58 11.77
CA ALA A 80 3.88 7.50 11.37
C ALA A 80 4.48 6.16 11.76
N GLU A 81 3.68 5.11 11.72
CA GLU A 81 4.11 3.72 11.83
C GLU A 81 3.69 2.98 10.57
N MET A 82 4.62 2.26 9.96
CA MET A 82 4.33 1.40 8.82
C MET A 82 4.26 -0.04 9.28
N ASN A 83 3.12 -0.67 9.05
CA ASN A 83 2.86 -2.09 9.28
C ASN A 83 2.82 -2.80 7.93
N ILE A 84 3.64 -3.83 7.77
CA ILE A 84 3.62 -4.76 6.65
C ILE A 84 3.05 -6.06 7.19
N SER A 85 1.93 -6.53 6.66
CA SER A 85 1.29 -7.76 7.12
C SER A 85 1.01 -8.71 5.95
N GLY A 86 0.91 -10.00 6.27
CA GLY A 86 0.48 -10.99 5.31
C GLY A 86 0.21 -12.35 5.92
N SER A 87 -0.44 -13.19 5.13
CA SER A 87 -0.75 -14.57 5.47
C SER A 87 0.28 -15.54 4.87
N GLY A 88 0.48 -16.68 5.52
CA GLY A 88 1.41 -17.72 5.15
C GLY A 88 2.73 -17.66 5.93
N GLU A 89 3.57 -18.67 5.74
CA GLU A 89 4.91 -18.68 6.33
C GLU A 89 5.81 -17.63 5.66
N PRO A 90 6.60 -16.86 6.43
CA PRO A 90 7.54 -15.87 5.88
C PRO A 90 8.62 -16.43 4.95
N LYS A 91 8.85 -17.76 4.98
CA LYS A 91 9.95 -18.43 4.29
C LYS A 91 9.64 -18.85 2.86
N GLU A 92 8.37 -18.81 2.45
CA GLU A 92 7.98 -19.34 1.15
C GLU A 92 7.66 -18.21 0.17
N ASN A 93 8.21 -18.31 -1.05
CA ASN A 93 7.81 -17.49 -2.20
C ASN A 93 6.41 -17.90 -2.70
N LYS A 94 5.42 -17.89 -1.81
CA LYS A 94 4.03 -18.21 -2.12
C LYS A 94 3.25 -16.95 -2.46
N ILE A 95 2.27 -17.13 -3.34
CA ILE A 95 1.22 -16.17 -3.59
C ILE A 95 0.40 -16.05 -2.31
N GLY A 96 0.26 -14.84 -1.78
CA GLY A 96 -0.45 -14.58 -0.53
C GLY A 96 -0.94 -13.14 -0.48
N ASN A 97 -1.85 -12.88 0.46
CA ASN A 97 -2.28 -11.52 0.74
C ASN A 97 -1.15 -10.81 1.47
N ARG A 98 -0.70 -9.68 0.92
CA ARG A 98 0.28 -8.80 1.53
C ARG A 98 -0.24 -7.39 1.48
N GLU A 99 -0.08 -6.70 2.57
CA GLU A 99 -0.63 -5.38 2.76
C GLU A 99 0.37 -4.49 3.48
N ILE A 100 0.29 -3.19 3.17
CA ILE A 100 1.01 -2.14 3.87
C ILE A 100 -0.01 -1.15 4.39
N GLU A 101 0.07 -0.89 5.70
CA GLU A 101 -0.65 0.20 6.35
C GLU A 101 0.36 1.21 6.91
N ILE A 102 0.13 2.50 6.67
CA ILE A 102 0.89 3.60 7.26
C ILE A 102 -0.06 4.40 8.13
N THR A 103 0.08 4.25 9.44
CA THR A 103 -0.75 4.91 10.44
C THR A 103 -0.05 6.16 10.97
N PHE A 104 -0.63 7.33 10.71
CA PHE A 104 -0.14 8.62 11.21
C PHE A 104 -0.66 8.94 12.60
N LYS A 105 -1.94 8.61 12.83
CA LYS A 105 -2.60 8.70 14.13
C LYS A 105 -3.62 7.57 14.23
N LYS A 106 -3.42 6.70 15.23
CA LYS A 106 -4.28 5.56 15.52
C LYS A 106 -5.75 6.00 15.54
N ASN A 107 -6.61 5.25 14.84
CA ASN A 107 -8.05 5.50 14.71
C ASN A 107 -8.46 6.85 14.09
N LYS A 108 -7.54 7.59 13.45
CA LYS A 108 -7.86 8.90 12.85
C LYS A 108 -7.31 9.10 11.45
N SER A 109 -6.09 8.65 11.18
CA SER A 109 -5.44 8.90 9.88
C SER A 109 -4.47 7.80 9.56
N TYR A 110 -4.78 7.05 8.49
CA TYR A 110 -3.97 5.97 7.96
C TYR A 110 -4.07 5.94 6.43
N PHE A 111 -3.07 5.32 5.81
CA PHE A 111 -3.03 4.99 4.40
C PHE A 111 -2.84 3.48 4.26
N ARG A 112 -3.54 2.82 3.32
CA ARG A 112 -3.47 1.37 3.12
C ARG A 112 -3.30 1.06 1.64
N ASP A 113 -2.43 0.12 1.32
CA ASP A 113 -2.25 -0.40 -0.05
C ASP A 113 -2.00 -1.92 -0.01
N ALA A 114 -2.52 -2.62 -1.00
CA ALA A 114 -2.36 -4.05 -1.17
C ALA A 114 -2.25 -4.39 -2.65
N VAL A 115 -1.30 -5.27 -2.98
CA VAL A 115 -1.14 -5.81 -4.33
C VAL A 115 -1.16 -7.33 -4.23
N THR A 116 -2.20 -7.94 -4.79
CA THR A 116 -2.40 -9.39 -4.72
C THR A 116 -2.43 -9.98 -6.12
N TYR A 117 -1.63 -11.02 -6.34
CA TYR A 117 -1.76 -11.88 -7.51
C TYR A 117 -2.86 -12.92 -7.25
N LYS A 118 -3.87 -12.98 -8.12
CA LYS A 118 -4.99 -13.94 -8.01
C LYS A 118 -5.16 -14.68 -9.33
N PRO A 119 -5.59 -15.95 -9.32
CA PRO A 119 -6.03 -16.62 -10.53
C PRO A 119 -7.12 -15.78 -11.21
N THR A 120 -7.06 -15.67 -12.54
CA THR A 120 -8.21 -15.23 -13.31
C THR A 120 -9.30 -16.28 -13.14
N LYS A 121 -10.58 -15.87 -13.06
CA LYS A 121 -11.66 -16.83 -13.28
C LYS A 121 -11.35 -17.53 -14.61
N LYS A 122 -11.22 -18.86 -14.60
CA LYS A 122 -11.42 -19.63 -15.84
C LYS A 122 -12.81 -19.23 -16.32
N SER A 123 -12.97 -18.95 -17.61
CA SER A 123 -14.31 -19.04 -18.18
C SER A 123 -14.83 -20.43 -17.82
N GLU A 124 -16.01 -20.47 -17.21
CA GLU A 124 -16.83 -21.68 -17.25
C GLU A 124 -17.20 -21.86 -18.72
N ASP A 125 -16.33 -22.50 -19.50
CA ASP A 125 -16.63 -22.90 -20.87
C ASP A 125 -16.11 -24.32 -21.09
N ASN A 126 -17.09 -25.23 -20.99
CA ASN A 126 -17.21 -26.60 -21.54
C ASN A 126 -16.41 -27.73 -20.88
#